data_AF-A0A954W124-F1
#
_entry.id   AF-A0A954W124-F1
#
_cell.length_a   1.000
_cell.length_b   1.000
_cell.length_c   1.000
_cell.angle_alpha   90.00
_cell.angle_beta   90.00
_cell.angle_gamma   90.00
#
_symmetry.space_group_name_H-M   'P 1'
#
loop_
_entity.id
_entity.type
_entity.pdbx_description
1 polymer ?
#
loop_
_entity_poly.entity_id
_entity_poly.type
_entity_poly.pdbx_seq_one_letter_code
_entity_poly.pdbx_strand_id
1 'polypeptide(L)'
;FVGLVPDLARQFVGRMDEFYLFTRAITAEEVQTLYGLEDPFTPGDYNQNGVLDAADLNLQAAEIGGNNAAFDLNSDGSVDFDDRLAWVKDLKNTWVGDSNLDGEFNSGDFVQVFTAGLFESGAAATWEQGDWNGDEKFDSGDFVSAFTDGGFELGPRTGVSAVPEPSSLGWLAGLGVLMALRRRR
;
A
#
# COMPACT_ATOMS: atom_id res chain seq x y z
N PHE A 1 -5.33 21.71 28.68
CA PHE A 1 -5.19 21.90 27.23
C PHE A 1 -3.92 21.19 26.79
N VAL A 2 -4.08 20.02 26.18
CA VAL A 2 -2.97 19.37 25.45
C VAL A 2 -2.66 20.28 24.26
N GLY A 3 -1.39 20.59 24.00
CA GLY A 3 -0.98 21.47 22.91
C GLY A 3 -0.68 22.93 23.28
N LEU A 4 -0.88 23.37 24.53
CA LEU A 4 -0.32 24.65 24.99
C LEU A 4 1.10 24.42 25.53
N VAL A 5 2.08 24.41 24.62
CA VAL A 5 3.48 24.66 24.99
C VAL A 5 3.61 26.19 25.16
N PRO A 6 4.15 26.69 26.28
CA PRO A 6 4.29 28.13 26.53
C PRO A 6 5.29 28.84 25.59
N ASP A 7 5.88 28.10 24.66
CA ASP A 7 6.83 28.57 23.67
C ASP A 7 6.23 28.38 22.27
N LEU A 8 5.86 29.49 21.62
CA LEU A 8 5.25 29.55 20.28
C LEU A 8 6.13 28.89 19.20
N ALA A 9 7.41 28.61 19.48
CA ALA A 9 8.34 27.99 18.54
C ALA A 9 8.25 26.46 18.47
N ARG A 10 7.45 25.80 19.33
CA ARG A 10 7.25 24.34 19.33
C ARG A 10 5.78 23.95 19.26
N GLN A 11 5.03 24.63 18.40
CA GLN A 11 3.72 24.14 18.01
C GLN A 11 3.89 22.90 17.12
N PHE A 12 3.15 21.84 17.45
CA PHE A 12 3.00 20.71 16.56
C PHE A 12 2.31 21.22 15.27
N VAL A 13 2.99 21.12 14.14
CA VAL A 13 2.52 21.61 12.83
C VAL A 13 1.72 20.52 12.08
N GLY A 14 1.59 19.32 12.66
CA GLY A 14 0.80 18.23 12.11
C GLY A 14 -0.69 18.32 12.46
N ARG A 15 -1.51 17.50 11.79
CA ARG A 15 -2.90 17.26 12.19
C ARG A 15 -2.89 16.27 13.36
N MET A 16 -3.58 16.60 14.46
CA MET A 16 -3.88 15.62 15.51
C MET A 16 -5.18 14.94 15.13
N ASP A 17 -5.16 13.61 15.12
CA ASP A 17 -6.38 12.81 15.00
C ASP A 17 -7.08 12.68 16.38
N GLU A 18 -8.06 11.80 16.49
CA GLU A 18 -8.84 11.57 17.71
C GLU A 18 -7.99 11.24 18.96
N PHE A 19 -8.31 11.92 20.06
CA PHE A 19 -7.64 11.77 21.35
C PHE A 19 -8.57 11.10 22.36
N TYR A 20 -8.19 9.91 22.82
CA TYR A 20 -8.89 9.18 23.87
C TYR A 20 -8.08 9.15 25.17
N LEU A 21 -8.72 9.48 26.29
CA LEU A 21 -8.11 9.44 27.63
C LEU A 21 -8.79 8.40 28.50
N PHE A 22 -8.04 7.39 28.92
CA PHE A 22 -8.52 6.35 29.83
C PHE A 22 -8.02 6.58 31.26
N THR A 23 -8.93 6.46 32.22
CA THR A 23 -8.60 6.49 33.65
C THR A 23 -8.17 5.12 34.17
N ARG A 24 -8.08 4.10 33.30
CA ARG A 24 -7.66 2.74 33.60
C ARG A 24 -6.74 2.18 32.52
N ALA A 25 -6.01 1.11 32.85
CA ALA A 25 -5.31 0.32 31.85
C ALA A 25 -6.31 -0.28 30.85
N ILE A 26 -5.98 -0.17 29.58
CA ILE A 26 -6.71 -0.79 28.47
C ILE A 26 -6.07 -2.15 28.17
N THR A 27 -6.89 -3.16 27.92
CA THR A 27 -6.42 -4.49 27.53
C THR A 27 -5.98 -4.50 26.06
N ALA A 28 -5.20 -5.50 25.63
CA ALA A 28 -4.78 -5.61 24.23
C ALA A 28 -5.97 -5.74 23.26
N GLU A 29 -7.06 -6.37 23.69
CA GLU A 29 -8.31 -6.51 22.94
C GLU A 29 -9.09 -5.20 22.88
N GLU A 30 -9.15 -4.46 23.99
CA GLU A 30 -9.74 -3.11 24.01
C GLU A 30 -8.89 -2.12 23.22
N VAL A 31 -7.55 -2.22 23.23
CA VAL A 31 -6.66 -1.50 22.33
C VAL A 31 -7.11 -1.77 20.89
N GLN A 32 -7.24 -3.02 20.46
CA GLN A 32 -7.68 -3.32 19.10
C GLN A 32 -9.08 -2.81 18.76
N THR A 33 -10.00 -2.80 19.74
CA THR A 33 -11.37 -2.28 19.55
C THR A 33 -11.39 -0.74 19.52
N LEU A 34 -10.49 -0.09 20.25
CA LEU A 34 -10.40 1.37 20.36
C LEU A 34 -9.56 1.99 19.23
N TYR A 35 -8.64 1.20 18.68
CA TYR A 35 -8.04 1.40 17.36
C TYR A 35 -9.01 1.02 16.22
N GLY A 36 -10.16 0.42 16.54
CA GLY A 36 -11.25 0.10 15.61
C GLY A 36 -12.23 1.27 15.40
N LEU A 37 -11.70 2.47 15.18
CA LEU A 37 -12.35 3.40 14.26
C LEU A 37 -12.31 2.73 12.89
N GLU A 38 -13.42 2.79 12.16
CA GLU A 38 -13.68 2.08 10.90
C GLU A 38 -12.44 1.94 10.00
N ASP A 39 -12.09 0.68 9.72
CA ASP A 39 -10.94 0.16 8.97
C ASP A 39 -9.57 0.77 9.31
N PRO A 40 -8.53 -0.05 9.60
CA PRO A 40 -7.18 0.45 9.38
C PRO A 40 -7.18 0.87 7.92
N PHE A 41 -7.03 2.18 7.65
CA PHE A 41 -6.82 2.70 6.30
C PHE A 41 -5.79 1.79 5.66
N THR A 42 -6.27 0.87 4.82
CA THR A 42 -5.45 -0.12 4.15
C THR A 42 -5.08 0.60 2.89
N PRO A 43 -3.83 1.10 2.77
CA PRO A 43 -3.45 1.87 1.60
C PRO A 43 -3.78 1.04 0.36
N GLY A 44 -4.42 1.67 -0.63
CA GLY A 44 -4.86 1.00 -1.85
C GLY A 44 -6.23 0.31 -1.79
N ASP A 45 -6.89 0.19 -0.64
CA ASP A 45 -8.29 -0.26 -0.56
C ASP A 45 -9.21 0.95 -0.82
N TYR A 46 -9.60 1.13 -2.07
CA TYR A 46 -10.33 2.31 -2.51
C TYR A 46 -11.83 2.16 -2.33
N ASN A 47 -12.33 0.93 -2.27
CA ASN A 47 -13.75 0.65 -2.05
C ASN A 47 -14.10 0.42 -0.57
N GLN A 48 -13.09 0.39 0.32
CA GLN A 48 -13.22 0.26 1.77
C GLN A 48 -13.92 -1.04 2.18
N ASN A 49 -13.59 -2.15 1.52
CA ASN A 49 -14.13 -3.46 1.85
C ASN A 49 -13.17 -4.30 2.72
N GLY A 50 -11.99 -3.77 3.04
CA GLY A 50 -10.95 -4.41 3.84
C GLY A 50 -10.07 -5.40 3.05
N VAL A 51 -10.17 -5.43 1.72
CA VAL A 51 -9.49 -6.40 0.85
C VAL A 51 -8.85 -5.69 -0.34
N LEU A 52 -7.54 -5.85 -0.52
CA LEU A 52 -6.84 -5.42 -1.73
C LEU A 52 -7.12 -6.39 -2.89
N ASP A 53 -8.02 -6.02 -3.78
CA ASP A 53 -8.41 -6.83 -4.93
C ASP A 53 -8.52 -6.01 -6.23
N ALA A 54 -8.94 -6.68 -7.31
CA ALA A 54 -9.02 -6.06 -8.62
C ALA A 54 -10.06 -4.93 -8.70
N ALA A 55 -11.06 -4.90 -7.82
CA ALA A 55 -12.02 -3.81 -7.77
C ALA A 55 -11.34 -2.49 -7.36
N ASP A 56 -10.31 -2.54 -6.52
CA ASP A 56 -9.50 -1.37 -6.19
C ASP A 56 -8.71 -0.88 -7.40
N LEU A 57 -8.05 -1.77 -8.13
CA LEU A 57 -7.30 -1.42 -9.34
C LEU A 57 -8.19 -0.84 -10.44
N ASN A 58 -9.44 -1.31 -10.53
CA ASN A 58 -10.46 -0.78 -11.43
C ASN A 58 -10.91 0.63 -11.03
N LEU A 59 -11.02 0.91 -9.72
CA LEU A 59 -11.28 2.27 -9.23
C LEU A 59 -10.08 3.19 -9.47
N GLN A 60 -8.86 2.68 -9.28
CA GLN A 60 -7.63 3.46 -9.51
C GLN A 60 -7.48 3.85 -10.98
N ALA A 61 -7.76 2.93 -11.91
CA ALA A 61 -7.67 3.20 -13.35
C ALA A 61 -8.50 4.43 -13.76
N ALA A 62 -9.71 4.56 -13.23
CA ALA A 62 -10.59 5.69 -13.49
C ALA A 62 -10.08 7.04 -12.92
N GLU A 63 -9.17 7.00 -11.94
CA GLU A 63 -8.61 8.18 -11.26
C GLU A 63 -7.20 8.54 -11.76
N ILE A 64 -6.57 7.71 -12.60
CA ILE A 64 -5.28 8.02 -13.23
C ILE A 64 -5.42 9.29 -14.09
N GLY A 65 -4.48 10.22 -13.92
CA GLY A 65 -4.54 11.57 -14.49
C GLY A 65 -5.43 12.55 -13.71
N GLY A 66 -6.05 12.11 -12.62
CA GLY A 66 -6.78 12.93 -11.66
C GLY A 66 -5.89 13.67 -10.66
N ASN A 67 -6.51 14.28 -9.66
CA ASN A 67 -5.83 15.02 -8.56
C ASN A 67 -6.28 14.53 -7.17
N ASN A 68 -6.86 13.33 -7.11
CA ASN A 68 -7.36 12.80 -5.86
C ASN A 68 -6.21 12.19 -5.06
N ALA A 69 -5.76 12.92 -4.04
CA ALA A 69 -4.64 12.51 -3.18
C ALA A 69 -4.86 11.18 -2.45
N ALA A 70 -6.08 10.61 -2.45
CA ALA A 70 -6.31 9.27 -1.94
C ALA A 70 -5.68 8.18 -2.83
N PHE A 71 -5.51 8.45 -4.13
CA PHE A 71 -4.98 7.52 -5.13
C PHE A 71 -3.48 7.75 -5.44
N ASP A 72 -2.90 8.81 -4.90
CA ASP A 72 -1.45 9.14 -4.94
C ASP A 72 -0.75 8.34 -3.82
N LEU A 73 -0.37 7.11 -4.13
CA LEU A 73 0.25 6.16 -3.20
C LEU A 73 1.72 6.45 -2.97
N ASN A 74 2.43 6.97 -3.99
CA ASN A 74 3.84 7.29 -3.88
C ASN A 74 4.10 8.69 -3.27
N SER A 75 3.05 9.49 -3.07
CA SER A 75 3.05 10.85 -2.52
C SER A 75 3.89 11.85 -3.33
N ASP A 76 3.94 11.68 -4.66
CA ASP A 76 4.65 12.57 -5.57
C ASP A 76 3.80 13.75 -6.08
N GLY A 77 2.50 13.74 -5.77
CA GLY A 77 1.53 14.77 -6.14
C GLY A 77 0.82 14.54 -7.46
N SER A 78 1.04 13.40 -8.13
CA SER A 78 0.32 12.94 -9.32
C SER A 78 -0.39 11.62 -9.01
N VAL A 79 -1.46 11.32 -9.76
CA VAL A 79 -2.07 9.98 -9.75
C VAL A 79 -1.77 9.35 -11.10
N ASP A 80 -0.81 8.43 -11.15
CA ASP A 80 -0.36 7.85 -12.41
C ASP A 80 0.05 6.37 -12.32
N PHE A 81 0.77 5.89 -13.33
CA PHE A 81 1.20 4.49 -13.39
C PHE A 81 2.18 4.12 -12.29
N ASP A 82 2.96 5.07 -11.74
CA ASP A 82 3.86 4.79 -10.62
C ASP A 82 3.08 4.45 -9.34
N ASP A 83 1.88 5.04 -9.14
CA ASP A 83 0.97 4.64 -8.06
C ASP A 83 0.38 3.25 -8.29
N ARG A 84 0.04 2.93 -9.53
CA ARG A 84 -0.43 1.58 -9.89
C ARG A 84 0.65 0.53 -9.63
N LEU A 85 1.90 0.83 -9.96
CA LEU A 85 3.05 -0.02 -9.64
C LEU A 85 3.23 -0.19 -8.14
N ALA A 86 3.10 0.88 -7.36
CA ALA A 86 3.16 0.81 -5.90
C ALA A 86 2.05 -0.10 -5.33
N TRP A 87 0.82 0.00 -5.85
CA TRP A 87 -0.28 -0.88 -5.44
C TRP A 87 0.05 -2.36 -5.72
N VAL A 88 0.46 -2.68 -6.94
CA VAL A 88 0.71 -4.06 -7.37
C VAL A 88 1.90 -4.67 -6.64
N LYS A 89 3.01 -3.93 -6.52
CA LYS A 89 4.30 -4.46 -6.10
C LYS A 89 4.55 -4.33 -4.61
N ASP A 90 4.15 -3.20 -4.01
CA ASP A 90 4.48 -2.89 -2.62
C ASP A 90 3.33 -3.27 -1.67
N LEU A 91 2.08 -3.06 -2.09
CA LEU A 91 0.91 -3.37 -1.27
C LEU A 91 0.44 -4.82 -1.47
N LYS A 92 0.10 -5.20 -2.70
CA LYS A 92 -0.38 -6.55 -3.02
C LYS A 92 0.74 -7.59 -3.09
N ASN A 93 1.98 -7.14 -3.34
CA ASN A 93 3.14 -8.00 -3.58
C ASN A 93 2.86 -9.05 -4.67
N THR A 94 2.48 -8.58 -5.85
CA THR A 94 2.34 -9.39 -7.06
C THR A 94 3.00 -8.72 -8.28
N TRP A 95 2.74 -9.23 -9.46
CA TRP A 95 3.29 -8.81 -10.74
C TRP A 95 2.25 -8.03 -11.56
N VAL A 96 2.73 -7.08 -12.35
CA VAL A 96 1.91 -6.51 -13.43
C VAL A 96 1.68 -7.63 -14.46
N GLY A 97 0.42 -7.99 -14.71
CA GLY A 97 0.06 -9.15 -15.54
C GLY A 97 -0.68 -10.26 -14.81
N ASP A 98 -0.54 -10.34 -13.48
CA ASP A 98 -1.29 -11.27 -12.62
C ASP A 98 -2.77 -10.86 -12.56
N SER A 99 -3.57 -11.43 -13.45
CA SER A 99 -4.95 -11.03 -13.70
C SER A 99 -5.92 -11.61 -12.68
N ASN A 100 -5.53 -12.66 -11.96
CA ASN A 100 -6.33 -13.29 -10.92
C ASN A 100 -5.86 -12.91 -9.50
N LEU A 101 -4.76 -12.16 -9.40
CA LEU A 101 -4.13 -11.70 -8.17
C LEU A 101 -3.69 -12.85 -7.24
N ASP A 102 -3.26 -13.97 -7.80
CA ASP A 102 -2.78 -15.16 -7.05
C ASP A 102 -1.30 -15.08 -6.62
N GLY A 103 -0.61 -14.03 -7.04
CA GLY A 103 0.79 -13.77 -6.72
C GLY A 103 1.77 -14.18 -7.83
N GLU A 104 1.28 -14.82 -8.89
CA GLU A 104 2.08 -15.28 -10.03
C GLU A 104 1.64 -14.56 -11.31
N PHE A 105 2.59 -14.30 -12.23
CA PHE A 105 2.25 -13.94 -13.60
C PHE A 105 2.64 -15.09 -14.52
N ASN A 106 1.65 -15.82 -15.05
CA ASN A 106 1.87 -17.02 -15.84
C ASN A 106 0.87 -17.16 -17.00
N SER A 107 0.95 -18.27 -17.73
CA SER A 107 0.04 -18.54 -18.86
C SER A 107 -1.45 -18.61 -18.50
N GLY A 108 -1.80 -18.87 -17.23
CA GLY A 108 -3.17 -18.86 -16.72
C GLY A 108 -3.82 -17.48 -16.81
N ASP A 109 -3.06 -16.42 -16.50
CA ASP A 109 -3.51 -15.03 -16.62
C ASP A 109 -3.87 -14.68 -18.07
N PHE A 110 -3.02 -15.10 -19.02
CA PHE A 110 -3.31 -14.89 -20.44
C PHE A 110 -4.60 -15.59 -20.86
N VAL A 111 -4.83 -16.84 -20.43
CA VAL A 111 -6.07 -17.55 -20.74
C VAL A 111 -7.27 -16.78 -20.19
N GLN A 112 -7.18 -16.22 -18.99
CA GLN A 112 -8.25 -15.42 -18.39
C GLN A 112 -8.58 -14.18 -19.23
N VAL A 113 -7.59 -13.31 -19.51
CA VAL A 113 -7.83 -12.04 -20.21
C VAL A 113 -8.26 -12.25 -21.67
N PHE A 114 -7.72 -13.27 -22.35
CA PHE A 114 -8.15 -13.58 -23.72
C PHE A 114 -9.54 -14.21 -23.78
N THR A 115 -10.01 -14.85 -22.70
CA THR A 115 -11.39 -15.33 -22.62
C THR A 115 -12.39 -14.18 -22.54
N ALA A 116 -11.99 -13.01 -22.01
CA ALA A 116 -12.82 -11.81 -22.02
C ALA A 116 -13.03 -11.23 -23.43
N GLY A 117 -12.09 -11.48 -24.35
CA GLY A 117 -12.21 -11.10 -25.76
C GLY A 117 -12.11 -9.59 -26.02
N LEU A 118 -11.47 -8.84 -25.11
CA LEU A 118 -11.35 -7.37 -25.19
C LEU A 118 -10.06 -6.87 -25.86
N PHE A 119 -9.12 -7.77 -26.16
CA PHE A 119 -7.84 -7.43 -26.76
C PHE A 119 -8.01 -6.62 -28.06
N GLU A 120 -7.47 -5.40 -28.11
CA GLU A 120 -7.53 -4.48 -29.25
C GLU A 120 -8.97 -4.15 -29.69
N SER A 121 -9.96 -4.35 -28.81
CA SER A 121 -11.37 -4.07 -29.12
C SER A 121 -11.72 -2.58 -28.99
N GLY A 122 -10.95 -1.84 -28.19
CA GLY A 122 -11.22 -0.46 -27.80
C GLY A 122 -12.39 -0.30 -26.82
N ALA A 123 -13.00 -1.40 -26.37
CA ALA A 123 -13.97 -1.39 -25.27
C ALA A 123 -13.24 -1.27 -23.93
N ALA A 124 -13.94 -0.75 -22.92
CA ALA A 124 -13.41 -0.63 -21.57
C ALA A 124 -13.10 -2.03 -20.99
N ALA A 125 -11.88 -2.20 -20.49
CA ALA A 125 -11.42 -3.43 -19.84
C ALA A 125 -11.14 -3.16 -18.35
N THR A 126 -11.35 -4.17 -17.52
CA THR A 126 -10.91 -4.19 -16.12
C THR A 126 -9.55 -4.87 -15.98
N TRP A 127 -8.94 -4.80 -14.80
CA TRP A 127 -7.70 -5.52 -14.48
C TRP A 127 -7.79 -7.01 -14.86
N GLU A 128 -8.86 -7.68 -14.46
CA GLU A 128 -9.08 -9.10 -14.70
C GLU A 128 -9.30 -9.44 -16.18
N GLN A 129 -9.57 -8.42 -16.99
CA GLN A 129 -9.81 -8.50 -18.43
C GLN A 129 -8.61 -7.99 -19.25
N GLY A 130 -7.54 -7.52 -18.60
CA GLY A 130 -6.26 -7.21 -19.22
C GLY A 130 -5.82 -5.75 -19.17
N ASP A 131 -6.59 -4.84 -18.57
CA ASP A 131 -6.15 -3.45 -18.33
C ASP A 131 -5.13 -3.41 -17.18
N TRP A 132 -3.87 -3.70 -17.49
CA TRP A 132 -2.80 -3.78 -16.52
C TRP A 132 -2.07 -2.44 -16.37
N ASN A 133 -2.11 -1.57 -17.38
CA ASN A 133 -1.52 -0.23 -17.31
C ASN A 133 -2.48 0.83 -16.71
N GLY A 134 -3.79 0.53 -16.61
CA GLY A 134 -4.79 1.42 -16.03
C GLY A 134 -5.34 2.47 -16.99
N ASP A 135 -5.26 2.25 -18.30
CA ASP A 135 -5.79 3.16 -19.33
C ASP A 135 -7.21 2.80 -19.83
N GLU A 136 -7.87 1.89 -19.09
CA GLU A 136 -9.19 1.33 -19.35
C GLU A 136 -9.27 0.47 -20.62
N LYS A 137 -8.16 0.07 -21.23
CA LYS A 137 -8.16 -0.79 -22.41
C LYS A 137 -7.29 -2.01 -22.18
N PHE A 138 -7.58 -3.06 -22.93
CA PHE A 138 -6.68 -4.19 -23.05
C PHE A 138 -6.06 -4.18 -24.46
N ASP A 139 -4.81 -3.74 -24.55
CA ASP A 139 -4.06 -3.65 -25.80
C ASP A 139 -2.57 -3.97 -25.64
N SER A 140 -1.78 -3.76 -26.70
CA SER A 140 -0.35 -4.03 -26.65
C SER A 140 0.43 -3.27 -25.57
N GLY A 141 -0.08 -2.13 -25.09
CA GLY A 141 0.48 -1.35 -23.99
C GLY A 141 0.53 -2.12 -22.67
N ASP A 142 -0.50 -2.92 -22.38
CA ASP A 142 -0.54 -3.76 -21.19
C ASP A 142 0.54 -4.83 -21.20
N PHE A 143 0.79 -5.44 -22.36
CA PHE A 143 1.89 -6.38 -22.51
C PHE A 143 3.23 -5.71 -22.29
N VAL A 144 3.42 -4.49 -22.79
CA VAL A 144 4.67 -3.75 -22.54
C VAL A 144 4.86 -3.53 -21.04
N SER A 145 3.81 -3.10 -20.32
CA SER A 145 3.86 -2.90 -18.86
C SER A 145 4.18 -4.19 -18.10
N ALA A 146 3.48 -5.29 -18.40
CA ALA A 146 3.68 -6.58 -17.74
C ALA A 146 5.06 -7.20 -18.02
N PHE A 147 5.52 -7.19 -19.27
CA PHE A 147 6.83 -7.73 -19.62
C PHE A 147 7.99 -6.83 -19.17
N THR A 148 7.75 -5.53 -18.98
CA THR A 148 8.75 -4.64 -18.38
C THR A 148 8.92 -4.92 -16.88
N ASP A 149 7.86 -5.32 -16.17
CA ASP A 149 7.96 -5.76 -14.77
C ASP A 149 8.72 -7.09 -14.63
N GLY A 150 8.62 -7.97 -15.65
CA GLY A 150 9.53 -9.11 -15.85
C GLY A 150 9.22 -10.36 -15.02
N GLY A 151 7.99 -10.49 -14.50
CA GLY A 151 7.56 -11.57 -13.61
C GLY A 151 7.16 -12.90 -14.27
N PHE A 152 7.12 -12.96 -15.60
CA PHE A 152 6.46 -14.05 -16.32
C PHE A 152 7.12 -15.42 -16.05
N GLU A 153 6.30 -16.38 -15.59
CA GLU A 153 6.70 -17.77 -15.29
C GLU A 153 7.85 -17.87 -14.26
N LEU A 154 8.02 -16.86 -13.39
CA LEU A 154 8.96 -16.89 -12.26
C LEU A 154 8.36 -17.50 -10.98
N GLY A 155 7.06 -17.80 -10.98
CA GLY A 155 6.31 -18.25 -9.81
C GLY A 155 5.89 -17.10 -8.88
N PRO A 156 5.51 -17.39 -7.63
CA PRO A 156 5.00 -16.39 -6.71
C PRO A 156 6.02 -15.30 -6.45
N ARG A 157 5.58 -14.04 -6.48
CA ARG A 157 6.43 -12.93 -6.09
C ARG A 157 6.85 -13.10 -4.62
N THR A 158 8.10 -13.48 -4.40
CA THR A 158 8.63 -13.58 -3.04
C THR A 158 8.71 -12.18 -2.46
N GLY A 159 7.88 -11.91 -1.45
CA GLY A 159 7.89 -10.62 -0.76
C GLY A 159 9.29 -10.27 -0.29
N VAL A 160 9.71 -9.02 -0.51
CA VAL A 160 10.85 -8.45 0.20
C VAL A 160 10.53 -8.56 1.69
N SER A 161 11.13 -9.53 2.37
CA SER A 161 11.01 -9.66 3.81
C SER A 161 11.35 -8.30 4.42
N ALA A 162 10.45 -7.73 5.20
CA ALA A 162 10.71 -6.54 5.98
C ALA A 162 12.10 -6.65 6.61
N VAL A 163 13.00 -5.74 6.24
CA VAL A 163 14.36 -5.68 6.76
C VAL A 163 14.24 -5.64 8.29
N PRO A 164 14.88 -6.56 9.04
CA PRO A 164 14.91 -6.46 10.50
C PRO A 164 15.48 -5.09 10.84
N GLU A 165 14.70 -4.26 11.53
CA GLU A 165 15.19 -2.95 11.97
C GLU A 165 16.54 -3.12 12.66
N PRO A 166 17.56 -2.31 12.31
CA PRO A 166 18.89 -2.48 12.86
C PRO A 166 18.81 -2.42 14.39
N SER A 167 19.64 -3.22 15.05
CA SER A 167 19.69 -3.39 16.51
C SER A 167 20.10 -2.12 17.29
N SER A 168 19.85 -0.92 16.77
CA SER A 168 20.15 0.39 17.33
C SER A 168 19.47 0.63 18.69
N LEU A 169 18.30 0.02 18.94
CA LEU A 169 17.66 0.03 20.27
C LEU A 169 18.50 -0.71 21.34
N GLY A 170 19.22 -1.77 20.96
CA GLY A 170 20.13 -2.49 21.86
C GLY A 170 21.33 -1.66 22.27
N TRP A 171 21.87 -0.86 21.35
CA TRP A 171 23.01 0.02 21.61
C TRP A 171 22.65 1.19 22.53
N LEU A 172 21.46 1.79 22.35
CA LEU A 172 20.98 2.87 23.20
C LEU A 172 20.68 2.40 24.63
N ALA A 173 20.10 1.19 24.78
CA ALA A 173 19.88 0.58 26.09
C ALA A 173 21.23 0.27 26.80
N GLY A 174 22.21 -0.27 26.08
CA GLY A 174 23.54 -0.57 26.62
C GLY A 174 24.31 0.68 27.09
N LEU A 175 24.23 1.77 26.32
CA LEU A 175 24.84 3.05 26.70
C LEU A 175 24.17 3.68 27.94
N GLY A 176 22.84 3.56 28.06
CA GLY A 176 22.10 4.03 29.23
C GLY A 176 22.53 3.34 30.54
N VAL A 177 22.75 2.02 30.49
CA VAL A 177 23.22 1.23 31.64
C VAL A 177 24.66 1.59 32.03
N LEU A 178 25.55 1.80 31.05
CA LEU A 178 26.94 2.21 31.31
C LEU A 178 27.03 3.61 31.93
N MET A 179 26.20 4.56 31.50
CA MET A 179 26.14 5.88 32.11
C MET A 179 25.54 5.85 33.53
N ALA A 180 24.54 5.00 33.77
CA ALA A 180 23.96 4.82 35.10
C ALA A 180 24.95 4.18 36.10
N LEU A 181 25.78 3.23 35.65
CA LEU A 181 26.83 2.62 36.46
C LEU A 181 27.98 3.60 36.76
N ARG A 182 28.32 4.50 35.81
CA ARG A 182 29.36 5.52 36.02
C ARG A 182 28.92 6.65 36.96
N ARG A 183 27.62 6.92 37.09
CA ARG A 183 27.06 7.90 38.03
C ARG A 183 26.96 7.40 39.48
N ARG A 184 27.17 6.10 39.73
CA ARG A 184 27.09 5.49 41.07
C ARG A 184 28.46 5.23 41.73
N ARG A 185 29.57 5.65 41.09
CA ARG A 185 30.91 5.71 41.68
C ARG A 185 31.25 7.17 41.96
#